data_AF-A0A2T6GAY0-F1
#
_entry.id   AF-A0A2T6GAY0-F1
#
_cell.length_a   1.000
_cell.length_b   1.000
_cell.length_c   1.000
_cell.angle_alpha   90.00
_cell.angle_beta   90.00
_cell.angle_gamma   90.00
#
_symmetry.space_group_name_H-M   'P 1'
#
loop_
_entity.id
_entity.type
_entity.pdbx_description
1 polymer ?
#
loop_
_entity_poly.entity_id
_entity_poly.type
_entity_poly.pdbx_seq_one_letter_code
_entity_poly.pdbx_strand_id
1 'polypeptide(L)'
;MTTDDLTYLPLTITNVGVRGKRTFDPDGKRRLIQACQQPGVSISSMALRAGINANQLRKWIARYQRQALSTFVPVVTSDAHAELTSTRSYSAVSTRPDIDISSPTPPKPAHLAAQLPNGARIELECGGQDIALVRALVEALGAS
;
A
#
# COMPACT_ATOMS: atom_id res chain seq x y z
N MET A 1 -24.15 14.45 5.71
CA MET A 1 -22.93 14.78 4.95
C MET A 1 -22.02 15.61 5.83
N THR A 2 -21.09 14.98 6.55
CA THR A 2 -20.16 15.68 7.48
C THR A 2 -18.92 16.13 6.71
N THR A 3 -19.05 17.23 5.97
CA THR A 3 -17.93 17.90 5.29
C THR A 3 -17.04 18.70 6.24
N ASP A 4 -17.47 18.88 7.49
CA ASP A 4 -16.83 19.69 8.54
C ASP A 4 -15.57 19.05 9.14
N ASP A 5 -15.46 17.72 9.07
CA ASP A 5 -14.33 16.97 9.65
C ASP A 5 -13.10 16.94 8.72
N LEU A 6 -12.95 17.94 7.84
CA LEU A 6 -11.85 18.01 6.87
C LEU A 6 -11.19 19.39 6.83
N THR A 7 -11.42 20.18 7.87
CA THR A 7 -10.72 21.45 8.15
C THR A 7 -9.20 21.27 8.34
N TYR A 8 -8.74 20.04 8.61
CA TYR A 8 -7.32 19.69 8.69
C TYR A 8 -6.66 19.41 7.33
N LEU A 9 -7.38 19.57 6.21
CA LEU A 9 -6.82 19.45 4.86
C LEU A 9 -6.55 20.85 4.28
N PRO A 10 -5.46 21.04 3.51
CA PRO A 10 -4.51 20.02 3.01
C PRO A 10 -3.54 19.51 4.08
N LEU A 11 -2.99 18.30 3.88
CA LEU A 11 -2.03 17.73 4.82
C LEU A 11 -0.77 18.59 4.90
N THR A 12 -0.38 18.96 6.11
CA THR A 12 0.83 19.74 6.37
C THR A 12 2.08 18.87 6.20
N ILE A 13 3.12 19.46 5.61
CA ILE A 13 4.42 18.82 5.41
C ILE A 13 5.33 19.27 6.56
N THR A 14 5.79 18.32 7.37
CA THR A 14 6.66 18.58 8.52
C THR A 14 8.14 18.63 8.13
N ASN A 15 8.54 17.87 7.11
CA ASN A 15 9.93 17.84 6.66
C ASN A 15 10.03 17.53 5.16
N VAL A 16 11.01 18.14 4.49
CA VAL A 16 11.39 17.80 3.12
C VAL A 16 12.84 17.31 3.15
N GLY A 17 13.05 16.03 2.86
CA GLY A 17 14.38 15.42 2.84
C GLY A 17 15.18 15.77 1.60
N VAL A 18 16.47 15.43 1.63
CA VAL A 18 17.51 15.73 0.61
C VAL A 18 17.19 15.25 -0.82
N ARG A 19 16.19 14.39 -1.00
CA ARG A 19 15.71 13.86 -2.29
C ARG A 19 14.28 14.31 -2.66
N GLY A 20 13.78 15.36 -2.02
CA GLY A 20 12.40 15.84 -2.21
C GLY A 20 11.33 14.93 -1.58
N LYS A 21 11.74 13.95 -0.76
CA LYS A 21 10.81 13.12 0.02
C LYS A 21 10.10 14.01 1.04
N ARG A 22 8.77 14.07 0.96
CA ARG A 22 7.93 14.82 1.89
C ARG A 22 7.48 13.93 3.05
N THR A 23 7.71 14.40 4.26
CA THR A 23 7.17 13.83 5.49
C THR A 23 5.96 14.65 5.89
N PHE A 24 4.82 13.99 6.02
CA PHE A 24 3.56 14.62 6.40
C PHE A 24 3.36 14.54 7.91
N ASP A 25 2.61 15.51 8.44
CA ASP A 25 2.21 15.53 9.83
C ASP A 25 1.54 14.20 10.23
N PRO A 26 2.07 13.50 11.26
CA PRO A 26 1.57 12.19 11.64
C PRO A 26 0.11 12.23 12.12
N ASP A 27 -0.34 13.33 12.74
CA ASP A 27 -1.69 13.44 13.27
C ASP A 27 -2.71 13.72 12.17
N GLY A 28 -2.42 14.67 11.26
CA GLY A 28 -3.20 14.88 10.05
C GLY A 28 -3.32 13.62 9.20
N LYS A 29 -2.22 12.86 9.08
CA LYS A 29 -2.23 11.57 8.38
C LYS A 29 -3.16 10.54 9.05
N ARG A 30 -3.14 10.42 10.39
CA ARG A 30 -4.01 9.50 11.12
C ARG A 30 -5.48 9.86 10.94
N ARG A 31 -5.84 11.14 11.11
CA ARG A 31 -7.22 11.62 10.91
C ARG A 31 -7.72 11.35 9.50
N LEU A 32 -6.88 11.62 8.48
CA LEU A 32 -7.21 11.30 7.09
C LEU A 32 -7.46 9.80 6.87
N ILE A 33 -6.63 8.92 7.44
CA ILE A 33 -6.80 7.47 7.34
C ILE A 33 -8.09 7.00 8.03
N GLN A 34 -8.43 7.58 9.19
CA GLN A 34 -9.67 7.27 9.90
C GLN A 34 -10.92 7.71 9.12
N ALA A 35 -10.90 8.92 8.56
CA ALA A 35 -12.00 9.41 7.71
C ALA A 35 -12.23 8.51 6.49
N CYS A 36 -11.17 7.94 5.92
CA CYS A 36 -11.27 7.01 4.78
C CYS A 36 -11.77 5.60 5.14
N GLN A 37 -11.88 5.25 6.41
CA GLN A 37 -12.41 3.95 6.84
C GLN A 37 -13.95 3.92 6.91
N GLN A 38 -14.60 5.08 6.81
CA GLN A 38 -16.06 5.14 6.79
C GLN A 38 -16.60 4.59 5.45
N PRO A 39 -17.66 3.76 5.48
CA PRO A 39 -18.28 3.25 4.27
C PRO A 39 -18.83 4.40 3.42
N GLY A 40 -18.66 4.33 2.10
CA GLY A 40 -19.12 5.36 1.17
C GLY A 40 -18.15 6.53 0.96
N VAL A 41 -16.99 6.55 1.63
CA VAL A 41 -15.95 7.57 1.40
C VAL A 41 -15.09 7.23 0.18
N SER A 42 -15.01 8.17 -0.76
CA SER A 42 -14.12 8.05 -1.92
C SER A 42 -12.69 8.41 -1.56
N ILE A 43 -11.81 7.40 -1.50
CA ILE A 43 -10.37 7.57 -1.20
C ILE A 43 -9.70 8.55 -2.18
N SER A 44 -10.07 8.50 -3.46
CA SER A 44 -9.49 9.39 -4.47
C SER A 44 -9.88 10.86 -4.23
N SER A 45 -11.14 11.11 -3.88
CA SER A 45 -11.62 12.45 -3.52
C SER A 45 -10.89 12.98 -2.28
N MET A 46 -10.74 12.13 -1.25
CA MET A 46 -10.02 12.47 -0.03
C MET A 46 -8.54 12.78 -0.28
N ALA A 47 -7.88 12.01 -1.14
CA ALA A 47 -6.49 12.24 -1.51
C ALA A 47 -6.29 13.58 -2.22
N LEU A 48 -7.20 13.92 -3.15
CA LEU A 48 -7.16 15.21 -3.85
C LEU A 48 -7.32 16.38 -2.88
N ARG A 49 -8.30 16.30 -1.97
CA ARG A 49 -8.50 17.33 -0.92
C ARG A 49 -7.29 17.45 0.01
N ALA A 50 -6.63 16.33 0.28
CA ALA A 50 -5.43 16.28 1.11
C ALA A 50 -4.16 16.71 0.38
N GLY A 51 -4.20 16.93 -0.94
CA GLY A 51 -3.03 17.28 -1.75
C GLY A 51 -2.03 16.14 -1.92
N ILE A 52 -2.47 14.88 -1.79
CA ILE A 52 -1.62 13.70 -1.89
C ILE A 52 -2.08 12.75 -2.99
N ASN A 53 -1.18 11.85 -3.40
CA ASN A 53 -1.53 10.82 -4.37
C ASN A 53 -2.47 9.77 -3.75
N ALA A 54 -3.56 9.43 -4.44
CA ALA A 54 -4.51 8.40 -4.00
C ALA A 54 -3.83 7.04 -3.73
N ASN A 55 -2.80 6.68 -4.50
CA ASN A 55 -2.03 5.47 -4.27
C ASN A 55 -1.21 5.52 -2.97
N GLN A 56 -0.73 6.70 -2.57
CA GLN A 56 -0.04 6.89 -1.30
C GLN A 56 -1.01 6.72 -0.13
N LEU A 57 -2.21 7.28 -0.24
CA LEU A 57 -3.27 7.13 0.76
C LEU A 57 -3.71 5.66 0.91
N ARG A 58 -3.93 4.94 -0.20
CA ARG A 58 -4.23 3.49 -0.18
C ARG A 58 -3.14 2.69 0.53
N LYS A 59 -1.87 2.97 0.24
CA LYS A 59 -0.73 2.32 0.91
C LYS A 59 -0.72 2.60 2.42
N TRP A 60 -1.09 3.80 2.85
CA TRP A 60 -1.16 4.15 4.27
C TRP A 60 -2.31 3.42 4.98
N ILE A 61 -3.50 3.38 4.38
CA ILE A 61 -4.66 2.65 4.91
C ILE A 61 -4.32 1.15 5.08
N ALA A 62 -3.74 0.53 4.05
CA ALA A 62 -3.35 -0.88 4.11
C ALA A 62 -2.31 -1.17 5.20
N ARG A 63 -1.34 -0.27 5.41
CA ARG A 63 -0.36 -0.39 6.50
C ARG A 63 -1.03 -0.24 7.87
N TYR A 64 -1.95 0.71 8.01
CA TYR A 64 -2.68 0.94 9.25
C TYR A 64 -3.53 -0.28 9.64
N GLN A 65 -4.24 -0.86 8.68
CA GLN A 65 -5.03 -2.09 8.89
C GLN A 65 -4.14 -3.28 9.29
N ARG A 66 -2.99 -3.46 8.63
CA ARG A 66 -2.04 -4.53 9.00
C ARG A 66 -1.48 -4.37 10.42
N GLN A 67 -1.25 -3.14 10.86
CA GLN A 67 -0.82 -2.86 12.23
C GLN A 67 -1.94 -3.16 13.24
N ALA A 68 -3.18 -2.80 12.91
CA ALA A 68 -4.33 -3.15 13.74
C ALA A 68 -4.49 -4.68 13.87
N LEU A 69 -4.44 -5.42 12.76
CA LEU A 69 -4.54 -6.88 12.76
C LEU A 69 -3.37 -7.58 13.49
N SER A 70 -2.22 -6.93 13.64
CA SER A 70 -1.10 -7.46 14.44
C SER A 70 -1.33 -7.35 15.95
N THR A 71 -2.31 -6.55 16.39
CA THR A 71 -2.68 -6.37 17.80
C THR A 71 -3.97 -7.11 18.16
N PHE A 72 -4.77 -7.51 17.18
CA PHE A 72 -6.02 -8.24 17.41
C PHE A 72 -5.91 -9.70 16.98
N VAL A 73 -5.99 -10.62 17.95
CA VAL A 73 -6.39 -12.01 17.68
C VAL A 73 -7.79 -11.97 17.05
N PRO A 74 -8.03 -12.59 15.88
CA PRO A 74 -9.31 -12.48 15.22
C PRO A 74 -10.35 -13.33 15.97
N VAL A 75 -11.34 -12.69 16.58
CA VAL A 75 -12.63 -13.32 16.83
C VAL A 75 -13.41 -13.23 15.54
N VAL A 76 -13.65 -14.40 14.93
CA VAL A 76 -14.52 -14.57 13.77
C VAL A 76 -15.96 -14.36 14.23
N THR A 77 -16.66 -13.41 13.61
CA THR A 77 -18.12 -13.48 13.46
C THR A 77 -18.43 -13.21 12.00
N SER A 78 -18.58 -14.30 11.25
CA SER A 78 -19.43 -14.37 10.09
C SER A 78 -20.85 -13.95 10.49
N ASP A 79 -21.45 -13.01 9.77
CA ASP A 79 -22.88 -13.12 9.50
C ASP A 79 -23.28 -12.47 8.18
N ALA A 80 -24.15 -13.19 7.50
CA ALA A 80 -24.66 -12.96 6.18
C ALA A 80 -25.77 -11.90 6.19
N HIS A 81 -25.85 -11.10 5.13
CA HIS A 81 -27.13 -10.64 4.60
C HIS A 81 -27.05 -10.58 3.06
N ALA A 82 -27.57 -11.65 2.44
CA ALA A 82 -28.14 -11.65 1.09
C ALA A 82 -29.41 -10.77 1.10
N GLU A 83 -29.69 -9.97 0.06
CA GLU A 83 -30.70 -10.18 -1.01
C GLU A 83 -30.94 -8.77 -1.62
N LEU A 84 -31.33 -8.49 -2.87
CA LEU A 84 -31.60 -9.26 -4.09
C LEU A 84 -31.87 -8.25 -5.25
N THR A 85 -31.53 -8.68 -6.47
CA THR A 85 -32.12 -8.33 -7.79
C THR A 85 -32.18 -6.87 -8.29
N SER A 86 -31.43 -6.61 -9.38
CA SER A 86 -32.08 -6.33 -10.66
C SER A 86 -31.20 -6.73 -11.84
N THR A 87 -31.44 -7.97 -12.28
CA THR A 87 -31.43 -8.51 -13.64
C THR A 87 -30.99 -7.55 -14.77
N ARG A 88 -29.86 -7.87 -15.42
CA ARG A 88 -29.80 -7.85 -16.88
C ARG A 88 -28.93 -8.99 -17.39
N SER A 89 -29.62 -10.11 -17.55
CA SER A 89 -29.21 -11.30 -18.27
C SER A 89 -29.21 -11.03 -19.78
N TYR A 90 -28.08 -11.31 -20.43
CA TYR A 90 -28.09 -11.89 -21.75
C TYR A 90 -27.21 -13.14 -21.69
N SER A 91 -27.86 -14.29 -21.70
CA SER A 91 -27.22 -15.60 -21.82
C SER A 91 -26.99 -15.92 -23.29
N ALA A 92 -25.81 -16.41 -23.63
CA ALA A 92 -25.62 -17.31 -24.77
C ALA A 92 -24.52 -18.33 -24.46
N VAL A 93 -24.98 -19.48 -23.95
CA VAL A 93 -24.53 -20.86 -24.18
C VAL A 93 -23.04 -21.13 -24.49
N SER A 94 -22.36 -21.64 -23.46
CA SER A 94 -21.62 -22.92 -23.39
C SER A 94 -20.72 -23.38 -24.55
N THR A 95 -19.41 -23.30 -24.30
CA THR A 95 -18.48 -24.44 -24.47
C THR A 95 -17.31 -24.27 -23.50
N ARG A 96 -17.17 -25.19 -22.53
CA ARG A 96 -15.90 -25.43 -21.83
C ARG A 96 -14.98 -26.21 -22.77
N PRO A 97 -13.66 -26.00 -22.73
CA PRO A 97 -12.83 -26.74 -21.78
C PRO A 97 -11.89 -25.84 -20.98
N ASP A 98 -11.39 -26.41 -19.88
CA ASP A 98 -10.35 -25.87 -18.99
C ASP A 98 -9.27 -25.04 -19.70
N ILE A 99 -9.09 -23.80 -19.24
CA ILE A 99 -7.76 -23.19 -19.16
C ILE A 99 -7.69 -22.46 -17.83
N ASP A 100 -7.01 -23.11 -16.89
CA ASP A 100 -6.42 -22.53 -15.70
C ASP A 100 -5.46 -21.41 -16.15
N ILE A 101 -5.88 -20.15 -16.00
CA ILE A 101 -4.98 -19.00 -16.08
C ILE A 101 -4.93 -18.39 -14.69
N SER A 102 -4.23 -19.10 -13.81
CA SER A 102 -3.46 -18.51 -12.73
C SER A 102 -2.74 -17.28 -13.28
N SER A 103 -3.31 -16.10 -13.02
CA SER A 103 -2.68 -14.83 -13.36
C SER A 103 -1.31 -14.78 -12.70
N PRO A 104 -0.19 -14.72 -13.44
CA PRO A 104 1.11 -14.63 -12.83
C PRO A 104 1.21 -13.24 -12.17
N THR A 105 1.10 -13.20 -10.86
CA THR A 105 1.57 -12.05 -10.08
C THR A 105 3.01 -11.76 -10.51
N PRO A 106 3.34 -10.53 -10.95
CA PRO A 106 4.71 -10.21 -11.31
C PRO A 106 5.60 -10.46 -10.07
N PRO A 107 6.77 -11.10 -10.23
CA PRO A 107 7.68 -11.31 -9.11
C PRO A 107 8.05 -9.93 -8.56
N LYS A 108 7.74 -9.69 -7.29
CA LYS A 108 8.18 -8.49 -6.58
C LYS A 108 9.72 -8.51 -6.60
N PRO A 109 10.41 -7.45 -7.07
CA PRO A 109 11.87 -7.43 -7.04
C PRO A 109 12.34 -7.60 -5.59
N ALA A 110 13.35 -8.44 -5.39
CA ALA A 110 13.95 -8.62 -4.08
C ALA A 110 14.64 -7.31 -3.68
N HIS A 111 14.61 -6.92 -2.40
CA HIS A 111 15.20 -5.67 -1.96
C HIS A 111 16.31 -5.96 -0.95
N LEU A 112 17.54 -5.58 -1.27
CA LEU A 112 18.74 -5.75 -0.45
C LEU A 112 19.07 -4.42 0.24
N ALA A 113 19.34 -4.44 1.54
CA ALA A 113 19.81 -3.27 2.28
C ALA A 113 21.00 -3.65 3.18
N ALA A 114 22.03 -2.80 3.20
CA ALA A 114 23.22 -2.96 4.02
C ALA A 114 23.57 -1.65 4.74
N GLN A 115 24.11 -1.75 5.95
CA GLN A 115 24.59 -0.61 6.74
C GLN A 115 26.08 -0.79 7.01
N LEU A 116 26.88 0.21 6.65
CA LEU A 116 28.32 0.24 6.84
C LEU A 116 28.68 0.71 8.25
N PRO A 117 29.89 0.39 8.77
CA PRO A 117 30.35 0.82 10.10
C PRO A 117 30.42 2.34 10.27
N ASN A 118 30.56 3.09 9.18
CA ASN A 118 30.51 4.55 9.16
C ASN A 118 29.06 5.11 9.20
N GLY A 119 28.06 4.25 9.35
CA GLY A 119 26.64 4.60 9.40
C GLY A 119 25.97 4.79 8.03
N ALA A 120 26.72 4.71 6.92
CA ALA A 120 26.16 4.80 5.58
C ALA A 120 25.25 3.60 5.27
N ARG A 121 24.16 3.82 4.52
CA ARG A 121 23.18 2.79 4.16
C ARG A 121 23.07 2.66 2.65
N ILE A 122 23.16 1.43 2.16
CA ILE A 122 23.02 1.08 0.74
C ILE A 122 21.74 0.27 0.58
N GLU A 123 20.91 0.63 -0.39
CA GLU A 123 19.65 -0.06 -0.74
C GLU A 123 19.65 -0.38 -2.23
N LEU A 124 19.32 -1.63 -2.59
CA LEU A 124 19.32 -2.13 -3.95
C LEU A 124 18.06 -2.95 -4.21
N GLU A 125 17.49 -2.81 -5.40
CA GLU A 125 16.45 -3.67 -5.92
C GLU A 125 17.11 -4.72 -6.83
N CYS A 126 16.98 -5.99 -6.45
CA CYS A 126 17.56 -7.14 -7.13
C CYS A 126 16.46 -7.89 -7.88
N GLY A 127 16.52 -7.89 -9.20
CA GLY A 127 15.84 -8.84 -10.07
C GLY A 127 16.61 -10.16 -10.17
N GLY A 128 16.01 -11.14 -10.86
CA GLY A 128 16.61 -12.47 -11.04
C GLY A 128 17.94 -12.51 -11.81
N GLN A 129 18.37 -11.38 -12.40
CA GLN A 129 19.60 -11.27 -13.19
C GLN A 129 20.75 -10.59 -12.42
N ASP A 130 20.52 -10.10 -11.20
CA ASP A 130 21.47 -9.24 -10.48
C ASP A 130 22.45 -9.99 -9.56
N ILE A 131 22.55 -11.33 -9.70
CA ILE A 131 23.35 -12.18 -8.82
C ILE A 131 24.84 -11.78 -8.83
N ALA A 132 25.40 -11.49 -10.01
CA ALA A 132 26.80 -11.08 -10.13
C ALA A 132 27.08 -9.74 -9.43
N LEU A 133 26.12 -8.79 -9.52
CA LEU A 133 26.22 -7.48 -8.91
C LEU A 133 26.10 -7.57 -7.39
N VAL A 134 25.15 -8.36 -6.88
CA VAL A 134 24.99 -8.61 -5.44
C VAL A 134 26.23 -9.30 -4.87
N ARG A 135 26.78 -10.29 -5.57
CA ARG A 135 27.98 -11.00 -5.14
C ARG A 135 29.21 -10.08 -5.08
N ALA A 136 29.45 -9.30 -6.14
CA ALA A 136 30.55 -8.35 -6.16
C ALA A 136 30.44 -7.31 -5.04
N LEU A 137 29.21 -6.87 -4.71
CA LEU A 137 28.98 -5.95 -3.61
C LEU A 137 29.26 -6.58 -2.24
N VAL A 138 28.82 -7.82 -2.01
CA VAL A 138 29.09 -8.54 -0.75
C VAL A 138 30.59 -8.78 -0.59
N GLU A 139 31.31 -9.13 -1.65
CA GLU A 139 32.77 -9.28 -1.64
C GLU A 139 33.48 -7.95 -1.36
N ALA A 140 33.04 -6.85 -1.98
CA ALA A 140 33.60 -5.53 -1.74
C ALA A 140 33.35 -5.01 -0.31
N LEU A 141 32.19 -5.33 0.27
CA LEU A 141 31.84 -4.94 1.65
C LEU A 141 32.46 -5.86 2.72
N GLY A 142 32.75 -7.12 2.38
CA GLY A 142 33.34 -8.12 3.29
C GLY A 142 34.87 -8.12 3.34
N ALA A 143 35.54 -7.32 2.49
CA ALA A 143 37.00 -7.20 2.43
C ALA A 143 37.59 -6.06 3.29
N SER A 144 36.83 -5.55 4.27
CA SER A 144 37.29 -4.55 5.27
C SER A 144 37.27 -5.10 6.68
#